data_AF-A0A5E4MA64-F1
#
_entry.id   AF-A0A5E4MA64-F1
#
_cell.length_a   1.000
_cell.length_b   1.000
_cell.length_c   1.000
_cell.angle_alpha   90.00
_cell.angle_beta   90.00
_cell.angle_gamma   90.00
#
_symmetry.space_group_name_H-M   'P 1'
#
loop_
_entity.id
_entity.type
_entity.pdbx_description
1 polymer ?
#
loop_
_entity_poly.entity_id
_entity_poly.type
_entity_poly.pdbx_seq_one_letter_code
_entity_poly.pdbx_strand_id
1 'polypeptide(L)'
;MPDTVDEPKSEIQQFFSGTNVFLTGATGIVGHVLVEKLLRTCYINKLYLLIRPKKNKEPQNRLNEMFSDSLFKRLAENQPNFTEKVVGIVGDCYDPNLGLSAEDEELLVANINVVIHCAATISFNETLKRACFINVRSTRDLLLMAQRMPNLKSFVYVSTAFSNPNESLIKEIIYNCHIKAETLIDIVENLPESIVTSITPQIIGKWPNTYTLSKAVAENVVKDYGKNMPISISRPCVVVFTQSDPIEGWATNMMSVPGLCVGVALGAIHVCKCKCSNTAVVMPADNVCNMIITTAWHASKPNSNDLVPVFNHTPLDTPPLSFGECMEYITNLIKKHNLSSEVGIWIPYVKTTDSRILYNILFFLYHYVPAFLGDIYLWCSGKKTKAVKLYKKLDVMMNEMEFFAFNEFRFDDTRLQELIASQSDTDKNLFNIEISNIVWEDYFLKSIIGFKRYILKENGCSPKAVQRYKKLWIAYYTLKTVYYGFLIYLISLILKYILY
;
A
#
# COMPACT_ATOMS: atom_id res chain seq x y z
N MET A 1 -28.93 33.72 -4.89
CA MET A 1 -29.50 32.43 -5.33
C MET A 1 -29.21 31.45 -4.22
N PRO A 2 -30.19 30.75 -3.63
CA PRO A 2 -29.89 29.80 -2.58
C PRO A 2 -29.16 28.61 -3.18
N ASP A 3 -28.17 28.15 -2.42
CA ASP A 3 -27.30 27.00 -2.63
C ASP A 3 -28.04 25.81 -3.27
N THR A 4 -27.70 25.48 -4.51
CA THR A 4 -27.98 24.13 -5.02
C THR A 4 -27.08 23.19 -4.23
N VAL A 5 -27.60 22.61 -3.14
CA VAL A 5 -26.97 21.47 -2.49
C VAL A 5 -26.83 20.41 -3.59
N ASP A 6 -25.59 20.09 -3.96
CA ASP A 6 -25.28 19.11 -4.98
C ASP A 6 -26.00 17.78 -4.61
N GLU A 7 -26.97 17.35 -5.43
CA GLU A 7 -27.73 16.13 -5.19
C GLU A 7 -26.93 14.88 -5.64
N PRO A 8 -27.21 13.69 -5.09
CA PRO A 8 -26.66 12.43 -5.59
C PRO A 8 -27.01 12.18 -7.07
N LYS A 9 -25.99 12.04 -7.93
CA LYS A 9 -26.13 11.90 -9.38
C LYS A 9 -25.97 10.45 -9.87
N SER A 10 -25.62 9.52 -8.99
CA SER A 10 -25.36 8.12 -9.31
C SER A 10 -25.88 7.16 -8.22
N GLU A 11 -26.01 5.87 -8.55
CA GLU A 11 -26.56 4.87 -7.60
C GLU A 11 -25.66 4.68 -6.39
N ILE A 12 -24.33 4.72 -6.57
CA ILE A 12 -23.36 4.64 -5.47
C ILE A 12 -23.50 5.87 -4.57
N GLN A 13 -23.65 7.08 -5.13
CA GLN A 13 -23.88 8.28 -4.32
C GLN A 13 -25.19 8.21 -3.55
N GLN A 14 -26.27 7.72 -4.16
CA GLN A 14 -27.57 7.56 -3.51
C GLN A 14 -27.50 6.57 -2.33
N PHE A 15 -26.77 5.48 -2.48
CA PHE A 15 -26.56 4.49 -1.43
C PHE A 15 -25.87 5.08 -0.19
N PHE A 16 -24.82 5.88 -0.40
CA PHE A 16 -24.08 6.52 0.68
C PHE A 16 -24.75 7.79 1.23
N SER A 17 -25.67 8.39 0.48
CA SER A 17 -26.35 9.63 0.88
C SER A 17 -27.01 9.50 2.25
N GLY A 18 -26.67 10.40 3.17
CA GLY A 18 -27.21 10.42 4.52
C GLY A 18 -26.75 9.26 5.43
N THR A 19 -25.82 8.41 4.98
CA THR A 19 -25.32 7.28 5.79
C THR A 19 -24.25 7.70 6.79
N ASN A 20 -24.14 6.94 7.88
CA ASN A 20 -23.03 6.99 8.81
C ASN A 20 -22.03 5.87 8.48
N VAL A 21 -20.77 6.24 8.24
CA VAL A 21 -19.71 5.30 7.85
C VAL A 21 -18.70 5.15 8.98
N PHE A 22 -18.38 3.92 9.37
CA PHE A 22 -17.27 3.61 10.27
C PHE A 22 -16.08 3.06 9.48
N LEU A 23 -14.94 3.76 9.53
CA LEU A 23 -13.72 3.40 8.83
C LEU A 23 -12.58 3.12 9.82
N THR A 24 -12.03 1.92 9.73
CA THR A 24 -10.76 1.58 10.38
C THR A 24 -9.61 1.76 9.38
N GLY A 25 -8.41 2.11 9.87
CA GLY A 25 -7.23 2.22 8.99
C GLY A 25 -7.14 3.52 8.19
N ALA A 26 -7.89 4.56 8.59
CA ALA A 26 -7.92 5.88 7.94
C ALA A 26 -6.54 6.50 7.70
N THR A 27 -5.55 6.19 8.54
CA THR A 27 -4.18 6.74 8.42
C THR A 27 -3.28 6.00 7.43
N GLY A 28 -3.74 4.94 6.77
CA GLY A 28 -3.01 4.25 5.69
C GLY A 28 -3.12 4.99 4.35
N ILE A 29 -2.40 4.55 3.31
CA ILE A 29 -2.51 5.15 1.96
C ILE A 29 -3.95 5.06 1.45
N VAL A 30 -4.51 3.85 1.40
CA VAL A 30 -5.90 3.62 0.94
C VAL A 30 -6.90 4.32 1.86
N GLY A 31 -6.70 4.24 3.17
CA GLY A 31 -7.56 4.90 4.16
C GLY A 31 -7.64 6.42 3.98
N HIS A 32 -6.51 7.10 3.72
CA HIS A 32 -6.50 8.55 3.51
C HIS A 32 -7.31 8.94 2.28
N VAL A 33 -7.13 8.22 1.16
CA VAL A 33 -7.88 8.46 -0.08
C VAL A 33 -9.37 8.16 0.12
N LEU A 34 -9.71 7.09 0.85
CA LEU A 34 -11.09 6.78 1.23
C LEU A 34 -11.75 7.90 2.03
N VAL A 35 -11.08 8.45 3.04
CA VAL A 35 -11.62 9.57 3.83
C VAL A 35 -11.94 10.76 2.92
N GLU A 36 -11.01 11.14 2.05
CA GLU A 36 -11.21 12.26 1.12
C GLU A 36 -12.38 11.99 0.18
N LYS A 37 -12.40 10.81 -0.44
CA LYS A 37 -13.41 10.43 -1.44
C LYS A 37 -14.81 10.35 -0.85
N LEU A 38 -14.96 9.74 0.33
CA LEU A 38 -16.24 9.61 1.03
C LEU A 38 -16.81 10.98 1.39
N LEU A 39 -15.98 11.89 1.92
CA LEU A 39 -16.41 13.24 2.30
C LEU A 39 -16.74 14.10 1.08
N ARG A 40 -15.91 14.03 0.02
CA ARG A 40 -16.09 14.88 -1.16
C ARG A 40 -17.24 14.42 -2.05
N THR A 41 -17.42 13.11 -2.24
CA THR A 41 -18.26 12.58 -3.34
C THR A 41 -19.45 11.73 -2.92
N CYS A 42 -19.53 11.26 -1.67
CA CYS A 42 -20.53 10.26 -1.28
C CYS A 42 -21.72 10.83 -0.47
N TYR A 43 -21.76 12.14 -0.21
CA TYR A 43 -22.86 12.82 0.50
C TYR A 43 -23.26 12.15 1.83
N ILE A 44 -22.28 11.59 2.54
CA ILE A 44 -22.50 10.94 3.83
C ILE A 44 -22.94 11.94 4.91
N ASN A 45 -23.62 11.43 5.94
CA ASN A 45 -24.01 12.21 7.11
C ASN A 45 -22.81 12.41 8.05
N LYS A 46 -22.25 11.31 8.57
CA LYS A 46 -21.06 11.33 9.43
C LYS A 46 -20.05 10.23 9.08
N LEU A 47 -18.78 10.54 9.25
CA LEU A 47 -17.65 9.64 9.11
C LEU A 47 -16.98 9.40 10.46
N TYR A 48 -17.11 8.19 10.98
CA TYR A 48 -16.49 7.75 12.23
C TYR A 48 -15.16 7.08 11.91
N LEU A 49 -14.07 7.58 12.47
CA LEU A 49 -12.71 7.12 12.19
C LEU A 49 -12.11 6.48 13.43
N LEU A 50 -11.65 5.23 13.33
CA LEU A 50 -10.86 4.63 14.40
C LEU A 50 -9.45 5.24 14.43
N ILE A 51 -9.14 5.95 15.50
CA ILE A 51 -7.88 6.65 15.72
C ILE A 51 -7.11 6.00 16.86
N ARG A 52 -5.97 5.40 16.52
CA ARG A 52 -5.06 4.82 17.51
C ARG A 52 -4.59 5.86 18.54
N PRO A 53 -4.52 5.52 19.84
CA PRO A 53 -3.90 6.42 20.80
C PRO A 53 -2.40 6.58 20.48
N LYS A 54 -1.85 7.77 20.73
CA LYS A 54 -0.41 8.03 20.73
C LYS A 54 -0.04 8.79 21.99
N LYS A 55 1.05 8.38 22.64
CA LYS A 55 1.56 9.07 23.82
C LYS A 55 1.73 10.57 23.52
N ASN A 56 1.11 11.42 24.33
CA ASN A 56 1.14 12.88 24.24
C ASN A 56 0.47 13.49 22.98
N LYS A 57 -0.48 12.80 22.34
CA LYS A 57 -1.29 13.40 21.26
C LYS A 57 -2.77 13.06 21.43
N GLU A 58 -3.58 14.11 21.57
CA GLU A 58 -5.03 13.99 21.52
C GLU A 58 -5.52 13.45 20.16
N PRO A 59 -6.59 12.64 20.12
CA PRO A 59 -7.16 12.11 18.88
C PRO A 59 -7.52 13.20 17.86
N GLN A 60 -8.09 14.32 18.33
CA GLN A 60 -8.44 15.45 17.47
C GLN A 60 -7.21 16.08 16.80
N ASN A 61 -6.09 16.18 17.51
CA ASN A 61 -4.85 16.70 16.92
C ASN A 61 -4.34 15.78 15.79
N ARG A 62 -4.54 14.46 15.92
CA ARG A 62 -4.18 13.51 14.86
C ARG A 62 -5.06 13.66 13.62
N LEU A 63 -6.35 13.93 13.80
CA LEU A 63 -7.26 14.23 12.69
C LEU A 63 -6.86 15.53 12.00
N ASN A 64 -6.57 16.59 12.77
CA ASN A 64 -6.13 17.87 12.22
C ASN A 64 -4.81 17.72 11.44
N GLU A 65 -3.85 16.93 11.94
CA GLU A 65 -2.61 16.59 11.22
C GLU A 65 -2.91 15.88 9.90
N MET A 66 -3.82 14.89 9.90
CA MET A 66 -4.23 14.18 8.69
C MET A 66 -4.84 15.14 7.66
N PHE A 67 -5.76 16.00 8.09
CA PHE A 67 -6.45 16.96 7.23
C PHE A 67 -5.58 18.12 6.74
N SER A 68 -4.39 18.30 7.31
CA SER A 68 -3.39 19.25 6.79
C SER A 68 -2.64 18.75 5.55
N ASP A 69 -2.79 17.47 5.17
CA ASP A 69 -2.17 16.93 3.96
C ASP A 69 -2.77 17.56 2.69
N SER A 70 -1.91 17.77 1.69
CA SER A 70 -2.26 18.23 0.34
C SER A 70 -3.43 17.47 -0.31
N LEU A 71 -3.61 16.20 0.04
CA LEU A 71 -4.73 15.37 -0.43
C LEU A 71 -6.09 16.02 -0.16
N PHE A 72 -6.26 16.63 1.01
CA PHE A 72 -7.53 17.19 1.46
C PHE A 72 -7.75 18.64 1.02
N LYS A 73 -6.78 19.26 0.33
CA LYS A 73 -6.87 20.68 -0.06
C LYS A 73 -8.11 20.97 -0.91
N ARG A 74 -8.36 20.13 -1.93
CA ARG A 74 -9.53 20.25 -2.81
C ARG A 74 -10.84 20.07 -2.02
N LEU A 75 -10.88 19.11 -1.09
CA LEU A 75 -12.04 18.91 -0.22
C LEU A 75 -12.28 20.15 0.65
N ALA A 76 -11.24 20.72 1.27
CA ALA A 76 -11.34 21.90 2.11
C ALA A 76 -11.80 23.15 1.33
N GLU A 77 -11.37 23.30 0.07
CA GLU A 77 -11.82 24.37 -0.82
C GLU A 77 -13.30 24.22 -1.20
N ASN A 78 -13.74 23.00 -1.48
CA ASN A 78 -15.12 22.72 -1.91
C ASN A 78 -16.12 22.65 -0.73
N GLN A 79 -15.68 22.20 0.44
CA GLN A 79 -16.51 21.97 1.63
C GLN A 79 -15.75 22.40 2.90
N PRO A 80 -15.62 23.70 3.21
CA PRO A 80 -14.79 24.18 4.33
C PRO A 80 -15.12 23.56 5.69
N ASN A 81 -16.39 23.19 5.91
CA ASN A 81 -16.88 22.60 7.15
C ASN A 81 -16.90 21.06 7.15
N PHE A 82 -16.19 20.40 6.21
CA PHE A 82 -16.21 18.93 6.11
C PHE A 82 -15.80 18.23 7.43
N THR A 83 -14.99 18.89 8.26
CA THR A 83 -14.51 18.36 9.54
C THR A 83 -15.64 18.16 10.55
N GLU A 84 -16.74 18.92 10.47
CA GLU A 84 -17.91 18.75 11.33
C GLU A 84 -18.63 17.40 11.11
N LYS A 85 -18.42 16.79 9.93
CA LYS A 85 -18.94 15.46 9.62
C LYS A 85 -18.06 14.33 10.19
N VAL A 86 -16.88 14.64 10.71
CA VAL A 86 -15.91 13.63 11.14
C VAL A 86 -15.94 13.46 12.65
N VAL A 87 -16.07 12.22 13.10
CA VAL A 87 -16.00 11.83 14.51
C VAL A 87 -14.81 10.91 14.73
N GLY A 88 -13.87 11.30 15.57
CA GLY A 88 -12.74 10.44 15.96
C GLY A 88 -13.14 9.50 17.09
N ILE A 89 -13.03 8.18 16.86
CA ILE A 89 -13.25 7.14 17.85
C ILE A 89 -11.90 6.61 18.31
N VAL A 90 -11.65 6.60 19.61
CA VAL A 90 -10.36 6.15 20.14
C VAL A 90 -10.34 4.64 20.22
N GLY A 91 -9.33 4.02 19.62
CA GLY A 91 -9.14 2.57 19.72
C GLY A 91 -8.00 2.05 18.84
N ASP A 92 -7.58 0.82 19.09
CA ASP A 92 -6.54 0.11 18.35
C ASP A 92 -6.99 -1.33 18.05
N CYS A 93 -6.89 -1.75 16.79
CA CYS A 93 -7.17 -3.13 16.38
C CYS A 93 -6.24 -4.15 17.07
N TYR A 94 -5.11 -3.71 17.65
CA TYR A 94 -4.29 -4.58 18.47
C TYR A 94 -4.97 -5.01 19.78
N ASP A 95 -5.87 -4.19 20.32
CA ASP A 95 -6.53 -4.43 21.61
C ASP A 95 -7.85 -5.22 21.44
N PRO A 96 -8.31 -5.96 22.46
CA PRO A 96 -9.60 -6.65 22.42
C PRO A 96 -10.74 -5.65 22.16
N ASN A 97 -11.74 -6.04 21.37
CA ASN A 97 -12.86 -5.17 20.99
C ASN A 97 -12.40 -3.82 20.40
N LEU A 98 -11.27 -3.84 19.68
CA LEU A 98 -10.64 -2.66 19.07
C LEU A 98 -10.23 -1.59 20.11
N GLY A 99 -10.17 -1.92 21.40
CA GLY A 99 -9.87 -0.98 22.48
C GLY A 99 -10.91 0.13 22.66
N LEU A 100 -12.16 -0.11 22.22
CA LEU A 100 -13.26 0.84 22.35
C LEU A 100 -13.73 0.95 23.82
N SER A 101 -14.19 2.13 24.21
CA SER A 101 -15.00 2.28 25.42
C SER A 101 -16.40 1.70 25.19
N ALA A 102 -17.13 1.39 26.26
CA ALA A 102 -18.50 0.94 26.16
C ALA A 102 -19.39 1.99 25.48
N GLU A 103 -19.15 3.28 25.77
CA GLU A 103 -19.90 4.39 25.20
C GLU A 103 -19.66 4.54 23.70
N ASP A 104 -18.41 4.42 23.24
CA ASP A 104 -18.07 4.49 21.81
C ASP A 104 -18.62 3.27 21.06
N GLU A 105 -18.58 2.08 21.68
CA GLU A 105 -19.17 0.87 21.11
C GLU A 105 -20.69 1.03 20.94
N GLU A 106 -21.41 1.47 21.97
CA GLU A 106 -22.86 1.73 21.90
C GLU A 106 -23.20 2.79 20.86
N LEU A 107 -22.42 3.87 20.78
CA LEU A 107 -22.55 4.91 19.76
C LEU A 107 -22.45 4.32 18.35
N LEU A 108 -21.43 3.50 18.10
CA LEU A 108 -21.21 2.87 16.80
C LEU A 108 -22.33 1.87 16.47
N VAL A 109 -22.71 1.01 17.43
CA VAL A 109 -23.77 0.02 17.25
C VAL A 109 -25.09 0.69 16.87
N ALA A 110 -25.46 1.78 17.54
CA ALA A 110 -26.73 2.46 17.31
C ALA A 110 -26.80 3.20 15.96
N ASN A 111 -25.68 3.75 15.48
CA ASN A 111 -25.71 4.78 14.42
C ASN A 111 -25.13 4.34 13.08
N ILE A 112 -24.29 3.32 13.01
CA ILE A 112 -23.54 3.00 11.78
C ILE A 112 -24.40 2.28 10.73
N ASN A 113 -24.25 2.70 9.47
CA ASN A 113 -24.85 2.05 8.32
C ASN A 113 -23.83 1.28 7.48
N VAL A 114 -22.60 1.79 7.36
CA VAL A 114 -21.57 1.17 6.53
C VAL A 114 -20.29 1.01 7.34
N VAL A 115 -19.76 -0.21 7.42
CA VAL A 115 -18.48 -0.50 8.03
C VAL A 115 -17.45 -0.80 6.94
N ILE A 116 -16.32 -0.09 6.95
CA ILE A 116 -15.18 -0.36 6.08
C ILE A 116 -13.99 -0.75 6.96
N HIS A 117 -13.66 -2.05 6.97
CA HIS A 117 -12.54 -2.57 7.72
C HIS A 117 -11.26 -2.60 6.85
N CYS A 118 -10.53 -1.49 6.86
CA CYS A 118 -9.27 -1.33 6.11
C CYS A 118 -8.01 -1.40 7.00
N ALA A 119 -8.14 -1.40 8.33
CA ALA A 119 -7.00 -1.53 9.23
C ALA A 119 -6.32 -2.91 9.07
N ALA A 120 -5.00 -2.90 8.93
CA ALA A 120 -4.17 -4.09 8.94
C ALA A 120 -2.73 -3.75 9.30
N THR A 121 -2.00 -4.71 9.85
CA THR A 121 -0.54 -4.72 9.72
C THR A 121 -0.16 -5.35 8.39
N ILE A 122 0.62 -4.63 7.60
CA ILE A 122 1.06 -5.02 6.25
C ILE A 122 2.54 -5.41 6.18
N SER A 123 3.21 -5.46 7.34
CA SER A 123 4.63 -5.83 7.40
C SER A 123 4.78 -7.34 7.26
N PHE A 124 5.68 -7.79 6.39
CA PHE A 124 5.92 -9.22 6.17
C PHE A 124 6.74 -9.85 7.30
N ASN A 125 7.44 -9.04 8.10
CA ASN A 125 8.24 -9.44 9.27
C ASN A 125 7.55 -9.14 10.62
N GLU A 126 6.24 -8.90 10.61
CA GLU A 126 5.48 -8.75 11.85
C GLU A 126 5.39 -10.07 12.62
N THR A 127 5.40 -9.99 13.95
CA THR A 127 5.20 -11.18 14.80
C THR A 127 3.84 -11.82 14.53
N LEU A 128 3.76 -13.15 14.60
CA LEU A 128 2.48 -13.86 14.41
C LEU A 128 1.40 -13.38 15.39
N LYS A 129 1.78 -13.11 16.64
CA LYS A 129 0.89 -12.57 17.67
C LYS A 129 0.27 -11.24 17.25
N ARG A 130 1.12 -10.29 16.83
CA ARG A 130 0.65 -8.96 16.41
C ARG A 130 -0.15 -8.99 15.12
N ALA A 131 0.26 -9.81 14.14
CA ALA A 131 -0.51 -10.04 12.92
C ALA A 131 -1.88 -10.66 13.22
N CYS A 132 -1.95 -11.65 14.11
CA CYS A 132 -3.21 -12.26 14.52
C CYS A 132 -4.14 -11.25 15.22
N PHE A 133 -3.64 -10.48 16.20
CA PHE A 133 -4.48 -9.49 16.89
C PHE A 133 -5.06 -8.43 15.94
N ILE A 134 -4.21 -7.84 15.09
CA ILE A 134 -4.60 -6.71 14.22
C ILE A 134 -5.40 -7.15 13.00
N ASN A 135 -5.12 -8.33 12.43
CA ASN A 135 -5.75 -8.73 11.17
C ASN A 135 -6.84 -9.78 11.36
N VAL A 136 -6.79 -10.61 12.42
CA VAL A 136 -7.73 -11.74 12.62
C VAL A 136 -8.70 -11.43 13.75
N ARG A 137 -8.18 -11.17 14.96
CA ARG A 137 -9.03 -10.97 16.15
C ARG A 137 -9.88 -9.71 16.01
N SER A 138 -9.29 -8.58 15.60
CA SER A 138 -10.07 -7.35 15.42
C SER A 138 -11.14 -7.49 14.35
N THR A 139 -10.92 -8.31 13.31
CA THR A 139 -11.95 -8.59 12.30
C THR A 139 -13.11 -9.37 12.92
N ARG A 140 -12.83 -10.38 13.76
CA ARG A 140 -13.85 -11.11 14.52
C ARG A 140 -14.64 -10.17 15.43
N ASP A 141 -13.93 -9.39 16.25
CA ASP A 141 -14.55 -8.50 17.23
C ASP A 141 -15.42 -7.44 16.54
N LEU A 142 -14.94 -6.88 15.41
CA LEU A 142 -15.70 -5.93 14.60
C LEU A 142 -16.95 -6.56 13.96
N LEU A 143 -16.88 -7.81 13.49
CA LEU A 143 -18.03 -8.53 12.96
C LEU A 143 -19.07 -8.79 14.05
N LEU A 144 -18.64 -9.23 15.24
CA LEU A 144 -19.52 -9.42 16.40
C LEU A 144 -20.21 -8.11 16.83
N MET A 145 -19.52 -6.98 16.75
CA MET A 145 -20.14 -5.66 16.94
C MET A 145 -21.13 -5.33 15.83
N ALA A 146 -20.74 -5.54 14.57
CA ALA A 146 -21.56 -5.21 13.41
C ALA A 146 -22.86 -6.06 13.33
N GLN A 147 -22.86 -7.30 13.83
CA GLN A 147 -24.08 -8.10 13.97
C GLN A 147 -25.16 -7.45 14.86
N ARG A 148 -24.76 -6.57 15.78
CA ARG A 148 -25.68 -5.84 16.66
C ARG A 148 -26.16 -4.52 16.07
N MET A 149 -25.62 -4.08 14.92
CA MET A 149 -26.00 -2.82 14.28
C MET A 149 -27.36 -2.97 13.58
N PRO A 150 -28.45 -2.34 14.07
CA PRO A 150 -29.78 -2.53 13.50
C PRO A 150 -29.94 -1.90 12.11
N ASN A 151 -29.10 -0.92 11.78
CA ASN A 151 -29.17 -0.14 10.55
C ASN A 151 -28.04 -0.45 9.56
N LEU A 152 -27.35 -1.59 9.74
CA LEU A 152 -26.24 -2.00 8.89
C LEU A 152 -26.74 -2.27 7.46
N LYS A 153 -26.24 -1.49 6.51
CA LYS A 153 -26.48 -1.63 5.08
C LYS A 153 -25.33 -2.32 4.36
N SER A 154 -24.11 -2.26 4.88
CA SER A 154 -22.94 -2.84 4.24
C SER A 154 -21.75 -3.00 5.20
N PHE A 155 -21.03 -4.12 5.07
CA PHE A 155 -19.74 -4.37 5.69
C PHE A 155 -18.73 -4.74 4.61
N VAL A 156 -17.62 -4.01 4.52
CA VAL A 156 -16.52 -4.33 3.60
C VAL A 156 -15.29 -4.71 4.39
N TYR A 157 -14.81 -5.94 4.18
CA TYR A 157 -13.50 -6.36 4.65
C TYR A 157 -12.46 -6.16 3.55
N VAL A 158 -11.42 -5.37 3.82
CA VAL A 158 -10.30 -5.18 2.89
C VAL A 158 -9.22 -6.22 3.18
N SER A 159 -9.16 -7.23 2.32
CA SER A 159 -8.13 -8.27 2.31
C SER A 159 -6.97 -7.89 1.37
N THR A 160 -6.41 -8.84 0.64
CA THR A 160 -5.39 -8.63 -0.39
C THR A 160 -5.49 -9.73 -1.43
N ALA A 161 -5.19 -9.41 -2.69
CA ALA A 161 -5.13 -10.39 -3.78
C ALA A 161 -4.15 -11.53 -3.45
N PHE A 162 -3.15 -11.25 -2.62
CA PHE A 162 -2.12 -12.22 -2.21
C PHE A 162 -2.47 -12.98 -0.92
N SER A 163 -3.74 -13.05 -0.50
CA SER A 163 -4.12 -13.80 0.70
C SER A 163 -3.92 -15.31 0.50
N ASN A 164 -4.03 -15.81 -0.73
CA ASN A 164 -3.82 -17.21 -1.08
C ASN A 164 -2.72 -17.36 -2.15
N PRO A 165 -1.48 -16.92 -1.86
CA PRO A 165 -0.43 -16.79 -2.87
C PRO A 165 0.17 -18.15 -3.30
N ASN A 166 -0.31 -19.24 -2.70
CA ASN A 166 0.11 -20.61 -2.96
C ASN A 166 -0.71 -21.27 -4.08
N GLU A 167 -1.79 -20.62 -4.51
CA GLU A 167 -2.65 -21.08 -5.59
C GLU A 167 -2.06 -20.66 -6.95
N SER A 168 -2.15 -21.54 -7.94
CA SER A 168 -1.70 -21.23 -9.31
C SER A 168 -2.63 -20.24 -10.02
N LEU A 169 -3.92 -20.26 -9.65
CA LEU A 169 -4.95 -19.31 -10.06
C LEU A 169 -5.76 -18.93 -8.81
N ILE A 170 -5.65 -17.67 -8.41
CA ILE A 170 -6.33 -17.15 -7.21
C ILE A 170 -7.74 -16.73 -7.62
N LYS A 171 -8.73 -17.51 -7.18
CA LYS A 171 -10.15 -17.32 -7.51
C LYS A 171 -10.85 -16.35 -6.57
N GLU A 172 -11.98 -15.82 -7.03
CA GLU A 172 -12.88 -14.96 -6.23
C GLU A 172 -13.78 -15.78 -5.30
N ILE A 173 -13.15 -16.58 -4.46
CA ILE A 173 -13.77 -17.41 -3.41
C ILE A 173 -12.97 -17.30 -2.11
N ILE A 174 -13.61 -17.63 -0.99
CA ILE A 174 -12.92 -17.77 0.30
C ILE A 174 -12.34 -19.18 0.38
N TYR A 175 -11.01 -19.27 0.45
CA TYR A 175 -10.28 -20.52 0.62
C TYR A 175 -10.25 -20.93 2.08
N ASN A 176 -10.46 -22.22 2.36
CA ASN A 176 -10.32 -22.74 3.72
C ASN A 176 -8.84 -22.68 4.13
N CYS A 177 -8.56 -22.07 5.29
CA CYS A 177 -7.22 -22.08 5.86
C CYS A 177 -6.95 -23.39 6.62
N HIS A 178 -5.69 -23.83 6.70
CA HIS A 178 -5.31 -25.04 7.46
C HIS A 178 -5.44 -24.85 8.97
N ILE A 179 -5.48 -23.61 9.44
CA ILE A 179 -5.67 -23.25 10.85
C ILE A 179 -6.97 -22.45 11.01
N LYS A 180 -7.78 -22.83 12.00
CA LYS A 180 -9.00 -22.09 12.37
C LYS A 180 -8.63 -20.79 13.09
N ALA A 181 -9.45 -19.76 12.91
CA ALA A 181 -9.19 -18.45 13.50
C ALA A 181 -9.17 -18.50 15.04
N GLU A 182 -10.12 -19.20 15.65
CA GLU A 182 -10.22 -19.36 17.11
C GLU A 182 -8.99 -20.05 17.68
N THR A 183 -8.50 -21.10 17.01
CA THR A 183 -7.28 -21.79 17.41
C THR A 183 -6.07 -20.88 17.32
N LEU A 184 -5.93 -20.10 16.23
CA LEU A 184 -4.83 -19.15 16.10
C LEU A 184 -4.89 -18.07 17.18
N ILE A 185 -6.07 -17.52 17.45
CA ILE A 185 -6.29 -16.51 18.50
C ILE A 185 -5.92 -17.08 19.87
N ASP A 186 -6.44 -18.26 20.22
CA ASP A 186 -6.16 -18.94 21.49
C ASP A 186 -4.66 -19.16 21.71
N ILE A 187 -3.95 -19.63 20.67
CA ILE A 187 -2.49 -19.79 20.70
C ILE A 187 -1.78 -18.48 21.06
N VAL A 188 -2.12 -17.37 20.38
CA VAL A 188 -1.38 -16.10 20.57
C VAL A 188 -1.77 -15.35 21.84
N GLU A 189 -2.97 -15.59 22.37
CA GLU A 189 -3.44 -15.02 23.64
C GLU A 189 -2.85 -15.76 24.84
N ASN A 190 -2.84 -17.09 24.81
CA ASN A 190 -2.55 -17.90 25.98
C ASN A 190 -1.12 -18.44 26.05
N LEU A 191 -0.34 -18.39 24.96
CA LEU A 191 1.07 -18.79 24.99
C LEU A 191 2.04 -17.59 25.15
N PRO A 192 3.16 -17.79 25.87
CA PRO A 192 4.28 -16.85 25.89
C PRO A 192 4.80 -16.54 24.49
N GLU A 193 5.21 -15.29 24.26
CA GLU A 193 5.72 -14.85 22.95
C GLU A 193 6.89 -15.70 22.45
N SER A 194 7.81 -16.12 23.33
CA SER A 194 8.92 -16.99 22.97
C SER A 194 8.47 -18.34 22.39
N ILE A 195 7.39 -18.92 22.93
CA ILE A 195 6.81 -20.17 22.42
C ILE A 195 6.14 -19.90 21.07
N VAL A 196 5.31 -18.85 20.98
CA VAL A 196 4.65 -18.46 19.72
C VAL A 196 5.67 -18.25 18.60
N THR A 197 6.76 -17.53 18.86
CA THR A 197 7.85 -17.34 17.89
C THR A 197 8.47 -18.67 17.46
N SER A 198 8.69 -19.60 18.39
CA SER A 198 9.30 -20.91 18.07
C SER A 198 8.43 -21.80 17.18
N ILE A 199 7.09 -21.69 17.31
CA ILE A 199 6.12 -22.48 16.53
C ILE A 199 5.59 -21.73 15.29
N THR A 200 5.94 -20.44 15.13
CA THR A 200 5.46 -19.59 14.04
C THR A 200 5.75 -20.20 12.66
N PRO A 201 6.95 -20.74 12.35
CA PRO A 201 7.22 -21.33 11.03
C PRO A 201 6.24 -22.47 10.67
N GLN A 202 5.88 -23.31 11.65
CA GLN A 202 4.95 -24.43 11.46
C GLN A 202 3.52 -23.93 11.25
N ILE A 203 3.12 -22.86 11.96
CA ILE A 203 1.80 -22.25 11.80
C ILE A 203 1.68 -21.54 10.44
N ILE A 204 2.71 -20.81 10.01
CA ILE A 204 2.77 -20.18 8.68
C ILE A 204 2.61 -21.24 7.58
N GLY A 205 3.27 -22.37 7.74
CA GLY A 205 3.14 -23.50 6.83
C GLY A 205 3.58 -23.12 5.41
N LYS A 206 2.63 -23.11 4.47
CA LYS A 206 2.91 -22.82 3.05
C LYS A 206 2.94 -21.34 2.72
N TRP A 207 2.40 -20.47 3.57
CA TRP A 207 2.35 -19.03 3.27
C TRP A 207 3.75 -18.42 3.32
N PRO A 208 4.05 -17.42 2.48
CA PRO A 208 5.39 -16.82 2.43
C PRO A 208 5.71 -15.96 3.66
N ASN A 209 4.69 -15.49 4.40
CA ASN A 209 4.86 -14.60 5.55
C ASN A 209 3.60 -14.57 6.45
N THR A 210 3.74 -13.96 7.62
CA THR A 210 2.64 -13.78 8.59
C THR A 210 1.50 -12.94 8.05
N TYR A 211 1.79 -11.93 7.22
CA TYR A 211 0.79 -11.04 6.63
C TYR A 211 -0.22 -11.81 5.77
N THR A 212 0.25 -12.54 4.76
CA THR A 212 -0.62 -13.29 3.84
C THR A 212 -1.42 -14.38 4.55
N LEU A 213 -0.80 -15.10 5.50
CA LEU A 213 -1.52 -16.06 6.35
C LEU A 213 -2.64 -15.36 7.13
N SER A 214 -2.32 -14.28 7.84
CA SER A 214 -3.30 -13.58 8.68
C SER A 214 -4.47 -13.04 7.86
N LYS A 215 -4.23 -12.59 6.62
CA LYS A 215 -5.30 -12.17 5.70
C LYS A 215 -6.18 -13.35 5.27
N ALA A 216 -5.58 -14.51 4.95
CA ALA A 216 -6.36 -15.72 4.63
C ALA A 216 -7.23 -16.19 5.82
N VAL A 217 -6.69 -16.20 7.03
CA VAL A 217 -7.44 -16.57 8.23
C VAL A 217 -8.57 -15.57 8.49
N ALA A 218 -8.32 -14.27 8.32
CA ALA A 218 -9.33 -13.24 8.50
C ALA A 218 -10.48 -13.33 7.48
N GLU A 219 -10.23 -13.75 6.24
CA GLU A 219 -11.30 -14.04 5.29
C GLU A 219 -12.19 -15.22 5.76
N ASN A 220 -11.61 -16.21 6.45
CA ASN A 220 -12.39 -17.29 7.08
C ASN A 220 -13.21 -16.76 8.26
N VAL A 221 -12.68 -15.82 9.04
CA VAL A 221 -13.48 -15.11 10.07
C VAL A 221 -14.68 -14.39 9.43
N VAL A 222 -14.46 -13.70 8.30
CA VAL A 222 -15.56 -13.05 7.57
C VAL A 222 -16.60 -14.06 7.09
N LYS A 223 -16.16 -15.22 6.59
CA LYS A 223 -17.07 -16.31 6.21
C LYS A 223 -17.90 -16.83 7.38
N ASP A 224 -17.26 -17.04 8.53
CA ASP A 224 -17.88 -17.72 9.67
C ASP A 224 -18.79 -16.78 10.48
N TYR A 225 -18.39 -15.51 10.66
CA TYR A 225 -19.12 -14.52 11.46
C TYR A 225 -19.97 -13.56 10.60
N GLY A 226 -19.72 -13.47 9.30
CA GLY A 226 -20.45 -12.58 8.38
C GLY A 226 -21.76 -13.16 7.81
N LYS A 227 -22.19 -14.35 8.26
CA LYS A 227 -23.37 -15.02 7.72
C LYS A 227 -24.63 -14.16 7.88
N ASN A 228 -25.42 -14.05 6.82
CA ASN A 228 -26.64 -13.23 6.74
C ASN A 228 -26.43 -11.72 6.93
N MET A 229 -25.19 -11.23 6.84
CA MET A 229 -24.89 -9.80 6.84
C MET A 229 -24.75 -9.28 5.40
N PRO A 230 -25.03 -8.00 5.12
CA PRO A 230 -24.71 -7.38 3.84
C PRO A 230 -23.19 -7.15 3.77
N ILE A 231 -22.43 -8.19 3.40
CA ILE A 231 -20.97 -8.20 3.52
C ILE A 231 -20.27 -8.54 2.20
N SER A 232 -19.12 -7.92 1.96
CA SER A 232 -18.21 -8.27 0.86
C SER A 232 -16.74 -8.24 1.27
N ILE A 233 -15.91 -8.97 0.52
CA ILE A 233 -14.46 -8.96 0.65
C ILE A 233 -13.87 -8.28 -0.58
N SER A 234 -13.09 -7.24 -0.34
CA SER A 234 -12.30 -6.54 -1.35
C SER A 234 -10.83 -6.97 -1.24
N ARG A 235 -10.24 -7.52 -2.31
CA ARG A 235 -8.84 -7.97 -2.35
C ARG A 235 -7.99 -7.08 -3.26
N PRO A 236 -7.50 -5.93 -2.76
CA PRO A 236 -6.54 -5.12 -3.51
C PRO A 236 -5.22 -5.85 -3.76
N CYS A 237 -4.64 -5.63 -4.94
CA CYS A 237 -3.23 -5.93 -5.20
C CYS A 237 -2.30 -4.85 -4.63
N VAL A 238 -1.06 -4.74 -5.12
CA VAL A 238 -0.07 -3.81 -4.59
C VAL A 238 -0.48 -2.37 -4.88
N VAL A 239 -0.76 -1.61 -3.82
CA VAL A 239 -1.20 -0.22 -3.93
C VAL A 239 0.00 0.72 -4.09
N VAL A 240 -0.06 1.59 -5.10
CA VAL A 240 0.98 2.56 -5.44
C VAL A 240 0.45 4.00 -5.34
N PHE A 241 0.89 4.92 -6.21
CA PHE A 241 0.47 6.32 -6.20
C PHE A 241 -0.94 6.48 -6.78
N THR A 242 -1.64 7.56 -6.46
CA THR A 242 -2.90 7.90 -7.14
C THR A 242 -2.66 8.19 -8.63
N GLN A 243 -3.59 7.77 -9.48
CA GLN A 243 -3.57 8.08 -10.91
C GLN A 243 -4.07 9.50 -11.17
N SER A 244 -5.24 9.86 -10.64
CA SER A 244 -5.86 11.16 -10.94
C SER A 244 -6.64 11.79 -9.79
N ASP A 245 -7.36 11.00 -8.99
CA ASP A 245 -8.29 11.53 -7.98
C ASP A 245 -7.78 11.27 -6.55
N PRO A 246 -7.93 12.21 -5.59
CA PRO A 246 -8.29 13.61 -5.79
C PRO A 246 -7.19 14.46 -6.42
N ILE A 247 -5.95 13.97 -6.40
CA ILE A 247 -4.76 14.62 -6.99
C ILE A 247 -3.83 13.56 -7.58
N GLU A 248 -3.14 13.89 -8.67
CA GLU A 248 -2.23 12.98 -9.38
C GLU A 248 -0.94 12.71 -8.59
N GLY A 249 -0.47 11.45 -8.61
CA GLY A 249 0.86 11.06 -8.11
C GLY A 249 1.03 11.12 -6.58
N TRP A 250 -0.06 11.13 -5.82
CA TRP A 250 -0.02 11.22 -4.37
C TRP A 250 0.23 9.88 -3.70
N ALA A 251 1.08 9.91 -2.66
CA ALA A 251 1.26 8.84 -1.67
C ALA A 251 1.81 9.46 -0.38
N THR A 252 1.40 8.94 0.78
CA THR A 252 1.73 9.53 2.10
C THR A 252 3.01 8.97 2.74
N ASN A 253 3.44 7.74 2.43
CA ASN A 253 4.56 7.12 3.14
C ASN A 253 5.56 6.38 2.24
N MET A 254 6.80 6.32 2.72
CA MET A 254 7.92 5.56 2.10
C MET A 254 8.00 4.12 2.61
N MET A 255 7.00 3.63 3.33
CA MET A 255 7.05 2.32 4.01
C MET A 255 6.56 1.16 3.12
N SER A 256 6.10 1.46 1.91
CA SER A 256 5.65 0.48 0.90
C SER A 256 6.31 0.75 -0.46
N VAL A 257 5.77 0.19 -1.55
CA VAL A 257 6.33 0.30 -2.91
C VAL A 257 6.62 1.74 -3.37
N PRO A 258 5.80 2.77 -3.07
CA PRO A 258 6.19 4.17 -3.28
C PRO A 258 7.58 4.54 -2.74
N GLY A 259 7.98 4.00 -1.58
CA GLY A 259 9.31 4.22 -1.00
C GLY A 259 10.44 3.60 -1.81
N LEU A 260 10.21 2.43 -2.43
CA LEU A 260 11.14 1.82 -3.38
C LEU A 260 11.30 2.67 -4.64
N CYS A 261 10.19 3.15 -5.19
CA CYS A 261 10.21 4.03 -6.36
C CYS A 261 11.01 5.31 -6.06
N VAL A 262 10.80 5.93 -4.90
CA VAL A 262 11.60 7.08 -4.43
C VAL A 262 13.08 6.70 -4.26
N GLY A 263 13.38 5.55 -3.66
CA GLY A 263 14.75 5.08 -3.48
C GLY A 263 15.51 4.90 -4.79
N VAL A 264 14.85 4.32 -5.80
CA VAL A 264 15.39 4.23 -7.17
C VAL A 264 15.57 5.62 -7.78
N ALA A 265 14.56 6.48 -7.66
CA ALA A 265 14.56 7.82 -8.24
C ALA A 265 15.64 8.74 -7.65
N LEU A 266 15.98 8.56 -6.37
CA LEU A 266 17.07 9.28 -5.71
C LEU A 266 18.45 8.69 -6.01
N GLY A 267 18.55 7.58 -6.75
CA GLY A 267 19.81 6.84 -6.89
C GLY A 267 20.31 6.27 -5.56
N ALA A 268 19.39 5.96 -4.64
CA ALA A 268 19.72 5.26 -3.40
C ALA A 268 19.74 3.74 -3.62
N ILE A 269 18.89 3.24 -4.53
CA ILE A 269 18.76 1.82 -4.88
C ILE A 269 19.29 1.62 -6.31
N HIS A 270 20.30 0.77 -6.45
CA HIS A 270 20.96 0.43 -7.72
C HIS A 270 20.85 -1.04 -8.10
N VAL A 271 20.44 -1.90 -7.17
CA VAL A 271 20.34 -3.35 -7.40
C VAL A 271 19.05 -3.87 -6.79
N CYS A 272 18.21 -4.47 -7.62
CA CYS A 272 16.94 -5.09 -7.22
C CYS A 272 17.00 -6.59 -7.50
N LYS A 273 16.62 -7.40 -6.50
CA LYS A 273 16.50 -8.86 -6.64
C LYS A 273 15.08 -9.18 -7.13
N CYS A 274 14.93 -9.43 -8.43
CA CYS A 274 13.65 -9.76 -9.02
C CYS A 274 13.84 -10.43 -10.38
N LYS A 275 12.83 -11.19 -10.81
CA LYS A 275 12.73 -11.65 -12.19
C LYS A 275 12.09 -10.54 -13.01
N CYS A 276 12.90 -9.83 -13.81
CA CYS A 276 12.46 -8.61 -14.49
C CYS A 276 11.31 -8.81 -15.47
N SER A 277 11.16 -10.02 -16.03
CA SER A 277 10.08 -10.38 -16.95
C SER A 277 8.74 -10.66 -16.25
N ASN A 278 8.71 -10.82 -14.93
CA ASN A 278 7.47 -11.09 -14.21
C ASN A 278 6.60 -9.83 -14.16
N THR A 279 5.29 -10.04 -14.26
CA THR A 279 4.28 -8.99 -14.16
C THR A 279 4.27 -8.36 -12.77
N ALA A 280 4.34 -7.03 -12.72
CA ALA A 280 4.12 -6.21 -11.55
C ALA A 280 2.62 -5.99 -11.37
N VAL A 281 2.01 -6.72 -10.42
CA VAL A 281 0.57 -6.63 -10.12
C VAL A 281 0.30 -5.44 -9.19
N VAL A 282 0.23 -4.25 -9.78
CA VAL A 282 0.07 -2.96 -9.07
C VAL A 282 -1.21 -2.24 -9.48
N MET A 283 -1.78 -1.45 -8.56
CA MET A 283 -2.96 -0.62 -8.84
C MET A 283 -2.86 0.76 -8.17
N PRO A 284 -3.34 1.84 -8.82
CA PRO A 284 -3.38 3.16 -8.21
C PRO A 284 -4.29 3.21 -6.97
N ALA A 285 -3.92 4.04 -6.00
CA ALA A 285 -4.61 4.10 -4.70
C ALA A 285 -6.07 4.58 -4.80
N ASP A 286 -6.36 5.43 -5.79
CA ASP A 286 -7.69 5.95 -6.10
C ASP A 286 -8.60 4.92 -6.75
N ASN A 287 -8.09 4.08 -7.65
CA ASN A 287 -8.87 2.94 -8.16
C ASN A 287 -9.19 1.92 -7.05
N VAL A 288 -8.25 1.68 -6.12
CA VAL A 288 -8.49 0.82 -4.94
C VAL A 288 -9.60 1.41 -4.07
N CYS A 289 -9.52 2.71 -3.79
CA CYS A 289 -10.51 3.44 -3.02
C CYS A 289 -11.91 3.37 -3.66
N ASN A 290 -11.99 3.68 -4.96
CA ASN A 290 -13.24 3.60 -5.72
C ASN A 290 -13.83 2.20 -5.63
N MET A 291 -13.02 1.16 -5.68
CA MET A 291 -13.58 -0.18 -5.61
C MET A 291 -14.02 -0.60 -4.21
N ILE A 292 -13.36 -0.17 -3.14
CA ILE A 292 -13.87 -0.40 -1.79
C ILE A 292 -15.26 0.27 -1.61
N ILE A 293 -15.44 1.45 -2.20
CA ILE A 293 -16.74 2.15 -2.21
C ILE A 293 -17.77 1.38 -3.05
N THR A 294 -17.41 0.96 -4.26
CA THR A 294 -18.30 0.19 -5.16
C THR A 294 -18.69 -1.17 -4.56
N THR A 295 -17.77 -1.87 -3.91
CA THR A 295 -18.04 -3.16 -3.25
C THR A 295 -18.90 -2.99 -1.98
N ALA A 296 -18.85 -1.82 -1.32
CA ALA A 296 -19.78 -1.48 -0.25
C ALA A 296 -21.21 -1.35 -0.77
N TRP A 297 -21.40 -0.63 -1.87
CA TRP A 297 -22.68 -0.51 -2.56
C TRP A 297 -23.19 -1.86 -3.07
N HIS A 298 -22.32 -2.69 -3.65
CA HIS A 298 -22.71 -4.01 -4.11
C HIS A 298 -23.17 -4.89 -2.94
N ALA A 299 -22.50 -4.85 -1.80
CA ALA A 299 -22.85 -5.66 -0.63
C ALA A 299 -24.24 -5.33 -0.05
N SER A 300 -24.81 -4.16 -0.34
CA SER A 300 -26.16 -3.82 0.10
C SER A 300 -27.26 -4.41 -0.78
N LYS A 301 -26.92 -4.96 -1.95
CA LYS A 301 -27.88 -5.60 -2.85
C LYS A 301 -28.24 -6.99 -2.33
N PRO A 302 -29.46 -7.49 -2.56
CA PRO A 302 -29.83 -8.85 -2.21
C PRO A 302 -28.85 -9.85 -2.84
N ASN A 303 -28.24 -10.69 -2.01
CA ASN A 303 -27.37 -11.75 -2.49
C ASN A 303 -28.22 -13.00 -2.75
N SER A 304 -28.26 -13.46 -3.99
CA SER A 304 -29.03 -14.66 -4.37
C SER A 304 -28.38 -15.96 -3.87
N ASN A 305 -27.11 -15.92 -3.47
CA ASN A 305 -26.35 -17.03 -2.94
C ASN A 305 -25.92 -16.73 -1.49
N ASP A 306 -26.00 -17.69 -0.58
CA ASP A 306 -25.56 -17.54 0.83
C ASP A 306 -24.03 -17.37 1.01
N LEU A 307 -23.29 -17.06 -0.07
CA LEU A 307 -21.83 -16.94 -0.10
C LEU A 307 -21.41 -15.47 -0.08
N VAL A 308 -20.43 -15.14 0.76
CA VAL A 308 -19.82 -13.80 0.80
C VAL A 308 -19.13 -13.50 -0.54
N PRO A 309 -19.55 -12.43 -1.27
CA PRO A 309 -18.88 -12.01 -2.49
C PRO A 309 -17.44 -11.58 -2.22
N VAL A 310 -16.53 -12.04 -3.06
CA VAL A 310 -15.10 -11.71 -3.02
C VAL A 310 -14.75 -11.07 -4.35
N PHE A 311 -14.00 -9.97 -4.32
CA PHE A 311 -13.55 -9.28 -5.53
C PHE A 311 -12.03 -9.20 -5.54
N ASN A 312 -11.38 -9.77 -6.55
CA ASN A 312 -9.94 -9.65 -6.76
C ASN A 312 -9.67 -8.36 -7.54
N HIS A 313 -9.09 -7.35 -6.91
CA HIS A 313 -8.81 -6.08 -7.59
C HIS A 313 -7.41 -6.13 -8.19
N THR A 314 -7.33 -6.76 -9.35
CA THR A 314 -6.10 -6.97 -10.08
C THR A 314 -6.19 -6.31 -11.46
N PRO A 315 -5.05 -6.03 -12.10
CA PRO A 315 -5.04 -5.42 -13.42
C PRO A 315 -5.78 -6.32 -14.44
N LEU A 316 -6.94 -5.84 -14.89
CA LEU A 316 -7.82 -6.47 -15.89
C LEU A 316 -7.31 -6.17 -17.30
N ASP A 317 -6.86 -7.19 -18.06
CA ASP A 317 -6.46 -7.02 -19.47
C ASP A 317 -5.60 -5.76 -19.74
N THR A 318 -4.83 -5.34 -18.73
CA THR A 318 -4.04 -4.11 -18.80
C THR A 318 -2.83 -4.37 -19.67
N PRO A 319 -2.26 -3.36 -20.35
CA PRO A 319 -0.94 -3.49 -20.93
C PRO A 319 0.01 -4.07 -19.88
N PRO A 320 0.62 -5.23 -20.14
CA PRO A 320 1.44 -5.91 -19.15
C PRO A 320 2.54 -4.96 -18.69
N LEU A 321 2.68 -4.82 -17.38
CA LEU A 321 3.75 -4.04 -16.78
C LEU A 321 4.66 -5.00 -16.05
N SER A 322 5.89 -5.15 -16.52
CA SER A 322 6.89 -5.99 -15.88
C SER A 322 7.69 -5.22 -14.80
N PHE A 323 8.31 -5.94 -13.87
CA PHE A 323 9.23 -5.32 -12.90
C PHE A 323 10.40 -4.59 -13.58
N GLY A 324 10.87 -5.08 -14.72
CA GLY A 324 11.89 -4.42 -15.53
C GLY A 324 11.43 -3.05 -16.03
N GLU A 325 10.26 -3.02 -16.67
CA GLU A 325 9.67 -1.79 -17.22
C GLU A 325 9.40 -0.75 -16.13
N CYS A 326 8.91 -1.14 -14.95
CA CYS A 326 8.77 -0.25 -13.80
C CYS A 326 10.06 0.52 -13.49
N MET A 327 11.19 -0.18 -13.45
CA MET A 327 12.50 0.41 -13.13
C MET A 327 13.03 1.28 -14.27
N GLU A 328 12.78 0.86 -15.51
CA GLU A 328 13.14 1.63 -16.71
C GLU A 328 12.33 2.93 -16.81
N TYR A 329 11.01 2.89 -16.59
CA TYR A 329 10.19 4.10 -16.59
C TYR A 329 10.71 5.11 -15.57
N ILE A 330 10.97 4.70 -14.33
CA ILE A 330 11.47 5.60 -13.29
C ILE A 330 12.80 6.24 -13.72
N THR A 331 13.77 5.43 -14.14
CA THR A 331 15.13 5.92 -14.45
C THR A 331 15.15 6.77 -15.74
N ASN A 332 14.45 6.35 -16.78
CA ASN A 332 14.39 7.04 -18.07
C ASN A 332 13.62 8.36 -17.98
N LEU A 333 12.47 8.40 -17.30
CA LEU A 333 11.65 9.62 -17.20
C LEU A 333 12.36 10.70 -16.38
N ILE A 334 13.07 10.33 -15.31
CA ILE A 334 13.87 11.30 -14.54
C ILE A 334 14.92 11.98 -15.44
N LYS A 335 15.61 11.18 -16.26
CA LYS A 335 16.61 11.69 -17.19
C LYS A 335 15.98 12.52 -18.32
N LYS A 336 14.92 12.02 -18.95
CA LYS A 336 14.22 12.65 -20.09
C LYS A 336 13.62 14.00 -19.73
N HIS A 337 13.01 14.11 -18.55
CA HIS A 337 12.30 15.32 -18.11
C HIS A 337 13.08 16.19 -17.11
N ASN A 338 14.37 15.89 -16.87
CA ASN A 338 15.20 16.59 -15.89
C ASN A 338 14.59 16.64 -14.47
N LEU A 339 13.90 15.57 -14.06
CA LEU A 339 13.19 15.49 -12.77
C LEU A 339 14.08 15.07 -11.61
N SER A 340 15.40 15.31 -11.69
CA SER A 340 16.31 15.07 -10.57
C SER A 340 15.89 15.80 -9.30
N SER A 341 16.23 15.26 -8.13
CA SER A 341 15.88 15.81 -6.81
C SER A 341 17.04 16.59 -6.17
N GLU A 342 16.72 17.57 -5.33
CA GLU A 342 17.70 18.31 -4.53
C GLU A 342 18.42 17.42 -3.50
N VAL A 343 17.80 16.32 -3.10
CA VAL A 343 18.34 15.33 -2.15
C VAL A 343 18.81 14.03 -2.84
N GLY A 344 18.94 14.01 -4.17
CA GLY A 344 19.44 12.84 -4.91
C GLY A 344 20.79 12.34 -4.40
N ILE A 345 20.91 11.06 -4.11
CA ILE A 345 22.13 10.45 -3.55
C ILE A 345 23.15 10.18 -4.67
N TRP A 346 22.68 9.60 -5.77
CA TRP A 346 23.50 9.26 -6.93
C TRP A 346 22.71 9.41 -8.22
N ILE A 347 23.33 9.16 -9.38
CA ILE A 347 22.59 9.13 -10.64
C ILE A 347 21.59 7.95 -10.66
N PRO A 348 20.32 8.14 -11.06
CA PRO A 348 19.35 7.06 -11.08
C PRO A 348 19.69 6.03 -12.16
N TYR A 349 19.97 4.80 -11.74
CA TYR A 349 20.03 3.61 -12.58
C TYR A 349 19.81 2.39 -11.68
N VAL A 350 19.26 1.31 -12.24
CA VAL A 350 19.01 0.06 -11.53
C VAL A 350 19.49 -1.11 -12.36
N LYS A 351 20.12 -2.08 -11.70
CA LYS A 351 20.39 -3.41 -12.22
C LYS A 351 19.43 -4.38 -11.57
N THR A 352 18.73 -5.16 -12.37
CA THR A 352 17.91 -6.29 -11.89
C THR A 352 18.72 -7.58 -12.00
N THR A 353 18.49 -8.51 -11.10
CA THR A 353 19.04 -9.86 -11.18
C THR A 353 18.14 -10.86 -10.47
N ASP A 354 18.02 -12.05 -11.05
CA ASP A 354 17.38 -13.23 -10.49
C ASP A 354 18.36 -14.14 -9.72
N SER A 355 19.67 -13.89 -9.83
CA SER A 355 20.69 -14.66 -9.12
C SER A 355 20.92 -14.09 -7.72
N ARG A 356 20.64 -14.89 -6.69
CA ARG A 356 20.89 -14.52 -5.29
C ARG A 356 22.36 -14.22 -5.00
N ILE A 357 23.28 -14.99 -5.59
CA ILE A 357 24.72 -14.79 -5.42
C ILE A 357 25.13 -13.45 -6.04
N LEU A 358 24.70 -13.21 -7.29
CA LEU A 358 25.02 -11.96 -7.98
C LEU A 358 24.39 -10.77 -7.26
N TYR A 359 23.16 -10.90 -6.77
CA TYR A 359 22.51 -9.89 -5.94
C TYR A 359 23.34 -9.55 -4.71
N ASN A 360 23.78 -10.53 -3.92
CA ASN A 360 24.55 -10.27 -2.70
C ASN A 360 25.87 -9.54 -3.02
N ILE A 361 26.57 -9.95 -4.08
CA ILE A 361 27.81 -9.32 -4.52
C ILE A 361 27.54 -7.87 -4.96
N LEU A 362 26.59 -7.66 -5.87
CA LEU A 362 26.26 -6.34 -6.39
C LEU A 362 25.70 -5.44 -5.30
N PHE A 363 24.83 -5.93 -4.42
CA PHE A 363 24.25 -5.15 -3.34
C PHE A 363 25.34 -4.72 -2.35
N PHE A 364 26.28 -5.61 -2.03
CA PHE A 364 27.44 -5.24 -1.22
C PHE A 364 28.28 -4.13 -1.87
N LEU A 365 28.64 -4.30 -3.15
CA LEU A 365 29.49 -3.35 -3.88
C LEU A 365 28.82 -2.00 -4.15
N TYR A 366 27.55 -1.99 -4.56
CA TYR A 366 26.84 -0.79 -4.98
C TYR A 366 26.15 -0.05 -3.83
N HIS A 367 25.93 -0.71 -2.68
CA HIS A 367 25.25 -0.09 -1.55
C HIS A 367 26.10 -0.08 -0.27
N TYR A 368 26.56 -1.24 0.22
CA TYR A 368 27.30 -1.29 1.49
C TYR A 368 28.68 -0.63 1.41
N VAL A 369 29.45 -0.83 0.35
CA VAL A 369 30.78 -0.20 0.20
C VAL A 369 30.67 1.34 0.20
N PRO A 370 29.82 1.99 -0.63
CA PRO A 370 29.59 3.43 -0.54
C PRO A 370 29.07 3.87 0.83
N ALA A 371 28.22 3.07 1.46
CA ALA A 371 27.66 3.39 2.77
C ALA A 371 28.72 3.38 3.88
N PHE A 372 29.64 2.41 3.89
CA PHE A 372 30.74 2.37 4.83
C PHE A 372 31.66 3.58 4.64
N LEU A 373 32.02 3.91 3.40
CA LEU A 373 32.84 5.09 3.10
C LEU A 373 32.15 6.39 3.55
N GLY A 374 30.85 6.51 3.27
CA GLY A 374 30.05 7.65 3.70
C GLY A 374 29.93 7.76 5.22
N ASP A 375 29.71 6.65 5.92
CA ASP A 375 29.61 6.63 7.38
C ASP A 375 30.97 6.87 8.05
N ILE A 376 32.08 6.39 7.50
CA ILE A 376 33.44 6.74 7.96
C ILE A 376 33.66 8.26 7.83
N TYR A 377 33.30 8.85 6.69
CA TYR A 377 33.40 10.31 6.50
C TYR A 377 32.54 11.08 7.51
N LEU A 378 31.29 10.65 7.74
CA LEU A 378 30.40 11.27 8.72
C LEU A 378 30.99 11.16 10.13
N TRP A 379 31.49 9.99 10.50
CA TRP A 379 32.12 9.73 11.80
C TRP A 379 33.37 10.62 12.01
N CYS A 380 34.27 10.68 11.03
CA CYS A 380 35.44 11.58 11.06
C CYS A 380 35.04 13.06 11.13
N SER A 381 33.86 13.42 10.61
CA SER A 381 33.30 14.78 10.67
C SER A 381 32.48 15.05 11.94
N GLY A 382 32.48 14.15 12.92
CA GLY A 382 31.69 14.28 14.16
C GLY A 382 30.17 14.14 13.98
N LYS A 383 29.72 13.64 12.82
CA LYS A 383 28.30 13.45 12.47
C LYS A 383 27.85 12.01 12.74
N LYS A 384 26.56 11.84 13.01
CA LYS A 384 25.95 10.50 13.21
C LYS A 384 25.94 9.70 11.91
N THR A 385 26.42 8.45 11.99
CA THR A 385 26.36 7.47 10.90
C THR A 385 24.92 6.99 10.66
N LYS A 386 24.56 6.84 9.39
CA LYS A 386 23.18 6.55 8.96
C LYS A 386 23.11 5.64 7.74
N ALA A 387 24.11 5.65 6.86
CA ALA A 387 24.04 5.01 5.55
C ALA A 387 23.96 3.48 5.66
N VAL A 388 24.81 2.86 6.49
CA VAL A 388 24.80 1.39 6.67
C VAL A 388 23.48 0.93 7.28
N LYS A 389 22.93 1.71 8.23
CA LYS A 389 21.63 1.42 8.85
C LYS A 389 20.48 1.49 7.84
N LEU A 390 20.54 2.44 6.90
CA LEU A 390 19.56 2.55 5.81
C LEU A 390 19.61 1.31 4.92
N TYR A 391 20.79 0.90 4.46
CA TYR A 391 20.93 -0.25 3.57
C TYR A 391 20.61 -1.58 4.23
N LYS A 392 20.88 -1.74 5.54
CA LYS A 392 20.42 -2.91 6.29
C LYS A 392 18.88 -3.04 6.27
N LYS A 393 18.16 -1.92 6.39
CA LYS A 393 16.69 -1.93 6.28
C LYS A 393 16.22 -2.24 4.86
N LEU A 394 16.89 -1.69 3.85
CA LEU A 394 16.55 -1.94 2.45
C LEU A 394 16.78 -3.41 2.07
N ASP A 395 17.87 -4.04 2.52
CA ASP A 395 18.16 -5.45 2.29
C ASP A 395 17.07 -6.37 2.90
N VAL A 396 16.67 -6.08 4.16
CA VAL A 396 15.54 -6.78 4.80
C VAL A 396 14.26 -6.66 3.96
N MET A 397 13.92 -5.44 3.53
CA MET A 397 12.72 -5.20 2.72
C MET A 397 12.77 -5.88 1.33
N MET A 398 13.95 -5.94 0.69
CA MET A 398 14.14 -6.64 -0.58
C MET A 398 13.99 -8.15 -0.45
N ASN A 399 14.50 -8.73 0.65
CA ASN A 399 14.32 -10.15 0.92
C ASN A 399 12.85 -10.49 1.27
N GLU A 400 12.15 -9.61 1.99
CA GLU A 400 10.72 -9.74 2.28
C GLU A 400 9.86 -9.83 0.99
N MET A 401 10.21 -9.09 -0.06
CA MET A 401 9.47 -9.10 -1.32
C MET A 401 9.88 -10.21 -2.29
N GLU A 402 10.92 -10.99 -1.98
CA GLU A 402 11.50 -12.00 -2.88
C GLU A 402 10.45 -12.97 -3.41
N PHE A 403 9.58 -13.48 -2.54
CA PHE A 403 8.51 -14.38 -2.97
C PHE A 403 7.62 -13.76 -4.05
N PHE A 404 7.22 -12.50 -3.90
CA PHE A 404 6.33 -11.82 -4.86
C PHE A 404 7.08 -11.36 -6.12
N ALA A 405 8.37 -11.08 -6.02
CA ALA A 405 9.19 -10.62 -7.13
C ALA A 405 9.69 -11.76 -8.05
N PHE A 406 9.56 -13.02 -7.62
CA PHE A 406 10.02 -14.20 -8.36
C PHE A 406 8.90 -15.12 -8.83
N ASN A 407 7.72 -15.06 -8.21
CA ASN A 407 6.55 -15.81 -8.65
C ASN A 407 5.67 -14.97 -9.57
N GLU A 408 5.00 -15.66 -10.50
CA GLU A 408 3.98 -15.08 -11.37
C GLU A 408 2.62 -15.45 -10.80
N PHE A 409 1.71 -14.48 -10.72
CA PHE A 409 0.39 -14.66 -10.12
C PHE A 409 -0.68 -14.48 -11.18
N ARG A 410 -1.66 -15.37 -11.17
CA ARG A 410 -2.86 -15.29 -12.00
C ARG A 410 -4.07 -15.19 -11.11
N PHE A 411 -5.02 -14.36 -11.52
CA PHE A 411 -6.22 -14.07 -10.76
C PHE A 411 -7.43 -14.34 -11.65
N ASP A 412 -8.45 -14.92 -11.04
CA ASP A 412 -9.81 -14.82 -11.57
C ASP A 412 -10.35 -13.44 -11.19
N ASP A 413 -10.98 -12.78 -12.14
CA ASP A 413 -11.57 -11.45 -12.00
C ASP A 413 -13.00 -11.41 -12.55
N THR A 414 -13.64 -12.56 -12.72
CA THR A 414 -14.98 -12.68 -13.32
C THR A 414 -16.02 -11.79 -12.61
N ARG A 415 -16.09 -11.81 -11.27
CA ARG A 415 -17.01 -10.98 -10.48
C ARG A 415 -16.61 -9.51 -10.52
N LEU A 416 -15.32 -9.20 -10.61
CA LEU A 416 -14.87 -7.83 -10.83
C LEU A 416 -15.40 -7.30 -12.18
N GLN A 417 -15.28 -8.08 -13.25
CA GLN A 417 -15.82 -7.72 -14.57
C GLN A 417 -17.34 -7.54 -14.52
N GLU A 418 -18.07 -8.45 -13.86
CA GLU A 418 -19.51 -8.32 -13.63
C GLU A 418 -19.85 -7.05 -12.83
N LEU A 419 -19.06 -6.72 -11.81
CA LEU A 419 -19.24 -5.52 -11.01
C LEU A 419 -19.08 -4.25 -11.86
N ILE A 420 -18.04 -4.17 -12.69
CA ILE A 420 -17.81 -3.05 -13.62
C ILE A 420 -18.97 -2.94 -14.61
N ALA A 421 -19.40 -4.06 -15.19
CA ALA A 421 -20.50 -4.11 -16.15
C ALA A 421 -21.82 -3.65 -15.52
N SER A 422 -22.02 -3.89 -14.22
CA SER A 422 -23.23 -3.48 -13.49
C SER A 422 -23.31 -1.99 -13.16
N GLN A 423 -22.21 -1.23 -13.31
CA GLN A 423 -22.18 0.21 -13.01
C GLN A 423 -22.79 1.04 -14.15
N SER A 424 -23.55 2.09 -13.78
CA SER A 424 -23.94 3.14 -14.72
C SER A 424 -22.72 3.90 -15.26
N ASP A 425 -22.85 4.58 -16.40
CA ASP A 425 -21.76 5.42 -16.93
C ASP A 425 -21.38 6.54 -15.97
N THR A 426 -22.35 7.09 -15.22
CA THR A 426 -22.09 8.08 -14.17
C THR A 426 -21.26 7.48 -13.04
N ASP A 427 -21.58 6.26 -12.58
CA ASP A 427 -20.80 5.57 -11.55
C ASP A 427 -19.40 5.20 -12.04
N LYS A 428 -19.24 4.76 -13.29
CA LYS A 428 -17.91 4.50 -13.88
C LYS A 428 -17.05 5.75 -13.91
N ASN A 429 -17.63 6.90 -14.21
CA ASN A 429 -16.90 8.17 -14.24
C ASN A 429 -16.53 8.67 -12.82
N LEU A 430 -17.45 8.57 -11.86
CA LEU A 430 -17.23 9.06 -10.49
C LEU A 430 -16.37 8.12 -9.65
N PHE A 431 -16.55 6.81 -9.83
CA PHE A 431 -15.91 5.73 -9.08
C PHE A 431 -15.22 4.77 -10.06
N ASN A 432 -14.34 5.30 -10.92
CA ASN A 432 -13.60 4.48 -11.88
C ASN A 432 -12.73 3.44 -11.16
N ILE A 433 -12.99 2.16 -11.43
CA ILE A 433 -12.23 1.03 -10.91
C ILE A 433 -11.44 0.30 -12.01
N GLU A 434 -11.64 0.67 -13.27
CA GLU A 434 -10.98 0.06 -14.41
C GLU A 434 -9.64 0.75 -14.70
N ILE A 435 -8.61 -0.07 -14.93
CA ILE A 435 -7.24 0.39 -15.21
C ILE A 435 -6.69 -0.08 -16.56
N SER A 436 -7.51 -0.71 -17.40
CA SER A 436 -7.17 -1.16 -18.77
C SER A 436 -6.60 -0.02 -19.63
N ASN A 437 -7.09 1.20 -19.42
CA ASN A 437 -6.70 2.39 -20.18
C ASN A 437 -5.52 3.16 -19.58
N ILE A 438 -4.78 2.60 -18.61
CA ILE A 438 -3.60 3.26 -18.04
C ILE A 438 -2.48 3.33 -19.09
N VAL A 439 -2.01 4.56 -19.33
CA VAL A 439 -0.76 4.82 -20.05
C VAL A 439 0.38 4.86 -19.03
N TRP A 440 1.13 3.76 -18.91
CA TRP A 440 2.15 3.60 -17.86
C TRP A 440 3.21 4.71 -17.87
N GLU A 441 3.67 5.17 -19.04
CA GLU A 441 4.65 6.27 -19.11
C GLU A 441 4.13 7.56 -18.45
N ASP A 442 2.87 7.95 -18.73
CA ASP A 442 2.22 9.12 -18.11
C ASP A 442 2.02 8.91 -16.62
N TYR A 443 1.55 7.72 -16.22
CA TYR A 443 1.35 7.36 -14.82
C TYR A 443 2.65 7.46 -14.01
N PHE A 444 3.76 6.91 -14.51
CA PHE A 444 5.06 7.00 -13.85
C PHE A 444 5.59 8.43 -13.85
N LEU A 445 5.39 9.21 -14.92
CA LEU A 445 5.79 10.62 -14.96
C LEU A 445 5.10 11.43 -13.86
N LYS A 446 3.77 11.29 -13.75
CA LYS A 446 2.96 11.93 -12.71
C LYS A 446 3.34 11.45 -11.32
N SER A 447 3.60 10.15 -11.15
CA SER A 447 4.09 9.58 -9.89
C SER A 447 5.45 10.16 -9.48
N ILE A 448 6.36 10.39 -10.44
CA ILE A 448 7.68 10.99 -10.17
C ILE A 448 7.53 12.45 -9.70
N ILE A 449 6.72 13.22 -10.41
CA ILE A 449 6.40 14.61 -10.03
C ILE A 449 5.73 14.64 -8.65
N GLY A 450 4.81 13.70 -8.44
CA GLY A 450 4.03 13.54 -7.22
C GLY A 450 4.90 13.22 -6.00
N PHE A 451 5.77 12.22 -6.06
CA PHE A 451 6.64 11.93 -4.89
C PHE A 451 7.57 13.11 -4.60
N LYS A 452 8.08 13.83 -5.61
CA LYS A 452 8.89 15.02 -5.37
C LYS A 452 8.09 16.07 -4.60
N ARG A 453 6.85 16.33 -5.01
CA ARG A 453 5.97 17.31 -4.39
C ARG A 453 5.51 16.88 -3.00
N TYR A 454 4.96 15.68 -2.86
CA TYR A 454 4.23 15.27 -1.65
C TYR A 454 5.13 14.57 -0.62
N ILE A 455 6.15 13.84 -1.05
CA ILE A 455 7.08 13.11 -0.15
C ILE A 455 8.33 13.95 0.12
N LEU A 456 9.00 14.45 -0.92
CA LEU A 456 10.24 15.22 -0.77
C LEU A 456 10.02 16.72 -0.50
N LYS A 457 8.77 17.20 -0.64
CA LYS A 457 8.39 18.61 -0.47
C LYS A 457 9.17 19.55 -1.41
N GLU A 458 9.46 19.08 -2.61
CA GLU A 458 10.14 19.82 -3.69
C GLU A 458 9.16 20.33 -4.74
N ASN A 459 9.35 21.57 -5.20
CA ASN A 459 8.54 22.16 -6.26
C ASN A 459 9.23 22.00 -7.62
N GLY A 460 8.80 21.00 -8.40
CA GLY A 460 9.18 20.85 -9.79
C GLY A 460 10.69 20.71 -10.04
N CYS A 461 11.18 21.38 -11.08
CA CYS A 461 12.60 21.39 -11.46
C CYS A 461 13.31 22.58 -10.80
N SER A 462 14.08 22.30 -9.74
CA SER A 462 14.88 23.31 -9.04
C SER A 462 16.28 23.44 -9.66
N PRO A 463 16.83 24.66 -9.81
CA PRO A 463 18.23 24.86 -10.22
C PRO A 463 19.23 24.11 -9.32
N LYS A 464 18.92 23.98 -8.02
CA LYS A 464 19.75 23.20 -7.08
C LYS A 464 19.78 21.73 -7.44
N ALA A 465 18.62 21.16 -7.79
CA ALA A 465 18.52 19.77 -8.22
C ALA A 465 19.32 19.53 -9.51
N VAL A 466 19.17 20.40 -10.50
CA VAL A 466 19.92 20.33 -11.77
C VAL A 466 21.43 20.43 -11.54
N GLN A 467 21.88 21.38 -10.71
CA GLN A 467 23.30 21.53 -10.40
C GLN A 467 23.86 20.31 -9.66
N ARG A 468 23.10 19.77 -8.70
CA ARG A 468 23.45 18.55 -7.99
C ARG A 468 23.55 17.37 -8.94
N TYR A 469 22.57 17.17 -9.80
CA TYR A 469 22.57 16.11 -10.80
C TYR A 469 23.77 16.22 -11.74
N LYS A 470 24.13 17.43 -12.22
CA LYS A 470 25.35 17.64 -13.02
C LYS A 470 26.61 17.22 -12.27
N LYS A 471 26.74 17.56 -10.98
CA LYS A 471 27.89 17.14 -10.15
C LYS A 471 27.96 15.62 -10.02
N LEU A 472 26.82 14.97 -9.74
CA LEU A 472 26.73 13.51 -9.65
C LEU A 472 27.02 12.83 -10.99
N TRP A 473 26.57 13.43 -12.09
CA TRP A 473 26.84 12.96 -13.45
C TRP A 473 28.33 13.02 -13.76
N ILE A 474 28.99 14.15 -13.48
CA ILE A 474 30.44 14.29 -13.65
C ILE A 474 31.16 13.24 -12.81
N ALA A 475 30.83 13.14 -11.52
CA ALA A 475 31.44 12.15 -10.63
C ALA A 475 31.26 10.72 -11.14
N TYR A 476 30.07 10.37 -11.60
CA TYR A 476 29.78 9.04 -12.15
C TYR A 476 30.62 8.74 -13.39
N TYR A 477 30.65 9.63 -14.38
CA TYR A 477 31.43 9.39 -15.59
C TYR A 477 32.93 9.45 -15.33
N THR A 478 33.41 10.27 -14.38
CA THR A 478 34.82 10.23 -13.93
C THR A 478 35.16 8.88 -13.31
N LEU A 479 34.38 8.39 -12.34
CA LEU A 479 34.60 7.09 -11.71
C LEU A 479 34.52 5.95 -12.73
N LYS A 480 33.55 6.01 -13.65
CA LYS A 480 33.38 5.02 -14.71
C LYS A 480 34.60 5.00 -15.64
N THR A 481 35.09 6.16 -16.08
CA THR A 481 36.29 6.27 -16.92
C THR A 481 37.54 5.78 -16.20
N VAL A 482 37.74 6.15 -14.93
CA VAL A 482 38.86 5.64 -14.12
C VAL A 482 38.80 4.12 -13.97
N TYR A 483 37.62 3.56 -13.70
CA TYR A 483 37.41 2.13 -13.56
C TYR A 483 37.73 1.37 -14.87
N TYR A 484 37.17 1.78 -16.01
CA TYR A 484 37.46 1.12 -17.29
C TYR A 484 38.90 1.33 -17.73
N GLY A 485 39.49 2.50 -17.48
CA GLY A 485 40.92 2.74 -17.71
C GLY A 485 41.80 1.80 -16.90
N PHE A 486 41.47 1.58 -15.63
CA PHE A 486 42.17 0.63 -14.76
C PHE A 486 42.01 -0.82 -15.25
N LEU A 487 40.80 -1.23 -15.68
CA LEU A 487 40.59 -2.56 -16.26
C LEU A 487 41.40 -2.78 -17.55
N ILE A 488 41.41 -1.79 -18.46
CA ILE A 488 42.21 -1.85 -19.68
C ILE A 488 43.70 -1.96 -19.34
N TYR A 489 44.16 -1.19 -18.35
CA TYR A 489 45.53 -1.28 -17.85
C TYR A 489 45.87 -2.67 -17.29
N LEU A 490 45.01 -3.26 -16.45
CA LEU A 490 45.20 -4.62 -15.93
C LEU A 490 45.24 -5.67 -17.03
N ILE A 491 44.34 -5.59 -18.01
CA ILE A 491 44.33 -6.48 -19.18
C ILE A 491 45.65 -6.32 -19.94
N SER A 492 46.15 -5.09 -20.12
CA SER A 492 47.44 -4.86 -20.78
C SER A 492 48.63 -5.46 -20.03
N LEU A 493 48.60 -5.48 -18.69
CA LEU A 493 49.63 -6.12 -17.87
C LEU A 493 49.56 -7.65 -17.99
N ILE A 494 48.37 -8.23 -17.95
CA ILE A 494 48.16 -9.68 -18.11
C ILE A 494 48.60 -10.12 -19.51
N LEU A 495 48.23 -9.39 -20.55
CA LEU A 495 48.66 -9.67 -21.92
C LEU A 495 50.18 -9.57 -22.07
N LYS A 496 50.83 -8.58 -21.45
CA LYS A 496 52.29 -8.51 -21.40
C LYS A 496 52.91 -9.73 -20.71
N TYR A 497 52.31 -10.22 -19.63
CA TYR A 497 52.81 -11.39 -18.91
C TYR A 497 52.56 -12.73 -19.63
N ILE A 498 51.59 -12.79 -20.55
CA ILE A 498 51.30 -14.00 -21.34
C ILE A 498 52.13 -14.03 -22.63
N LEU A 499 52.43 -12.85 -23.21
CA LEU A 499 53.16 -12.70 -24.47
C LEU A 499 54.69 -12.63 -24.30
N TYR A 500 55.18 -12.41 -23.08
CA TYR A 500 56.58 -12.49 -22.67
C TYR A 500 56.72 -13.57 -21.61
#